data_AF-A0A9P6TPV2-F1
#
_entry.id   AF-A0A9P6TPV2-F1
#
_cell.length_a   1.000
_cell.length_b   1.000
_cell.length_c   1.000
_cell.angle_alpha   90.00
_cell.angle_beta   90.00
_cell.angle_gamma   90.00
#
_symmetry.space_group_name_H-M   'P 1'
#
loop_
_entity.id
_entity.type
_entity.pdbx_description
1 polymer ?
#
loop_
_entity_poly.entity_id
_entity_poly.type
_entity_poly.pdbx_seq_one_letter_code
_entity_poly.pdbx_strand_id
1 'polypeptide(L)'
;MPRDTAQEAAAQELYNRNWRYHKELGLWLTKETDENDRATQVFRRTTQNGMERGLYVFFDPTTWQKVKREWTFSWDSIEDMLPAPSQTSQQQGINMANTATPTGVASRGVMI
;
A
#
# COMPACT_ATOMS: atom_id res chain seq x y z
N MET A 1 12.37 -8.64 5.44
CA MET A 1 13.15 -9.50 4.52
C MET A 1 12.96 -8.98 3.09
N PRO A 2 13.83 -9.29 2.11
CA PRO A 2 13.74 -8.72 0.75
C PRO A 2 12.44 -9.08 0.00
N ARG A 3 11.80 -10.19 0.37
CA ARG A 3 10.50 -10.62 -0.16
C ARG A 3 9.37 -9.68 0.20
N ASP A 4 9.43 -9.07 1.38
CA ASP A 4 8.38 -8.18 1.87
C ASP A 4 8.35 -6.89 1.03
N THR A 5 9.52 -6.32 0.72
CA THR A 5 9.62 -5.07 -0.04
C THR A 5 9.12 -5.19 -1.49
N ALA A 6 9.43 -6.30 -2.16
CA ALA A 6 8.94 -6.53 -3.52
C ALA A 6 7.42 -6.77 -3.55
N GLN A 7 6.89 -7.46 -2.53
CA GLN A 7 5.45 -7.69 -2.39
C GLN A 7 4.70 -6.39 -2.09
N GLU A 8 5.24 -5.55 -1.20
CA GLU A 8 4.71 -4.22 -0.89
C GLU A 8 4.66 -3.34 -2.14
N ALA A 9 5.74 -3.31 -2.94
CA ALA A 9 5.77 -2.56 -4.20
C ALA A 9 4.72 -3.07 -5.21
N ALA A 10 4.57 -4.39 -5.34
CA ALA A 10 3.56 -4.97 -6.22
C ALA A 10 2.12 -4.66 -5.75
N ALA A 11 1.87 -4.72 -4.45
CA ALA A 11 0.58 -4.36 -3.87
C ALA A 11 0.25 -2.88 -4.14
N GLN A 12 1.22 -1.98 -3.96
CA GLN A 12 1.06 -0.56 -4.25
C GLN A 12 0.69 -0.32 -5.72
N GLU A 13 1.37 -0.99 -6.66
CA GLU A 13 1.07 -0.90 -8.08
C GLU A 13 -0.35 -1.40 -8.42
N LEU A 14 -0.82 -2.45 -7.75
CA LEU A 14 -2.19 -2.94 -7.90
C LEU A 14 -3.21 -1.92 -7.39
N TYR A 15 -2.97 -1.32 -6.21
CA TYR A 15 -3.83 -0.25 -5.67
C TYR A 15 -3.93 0.96 -6.59
N ASN A 16 -2.79 1.38 -7.17
CA ASN A 16 -2.70 2.48 -8.13
C ASN A 16 -3.50 2.20 -9.42
N ARG A 17 -3.77 0.92 -9.72
CA ARG A 17 -4.57 0.45 -10.87
C ARG A 17 -5.96 -0.01 -10.47
N ASN A 18 -6.48 0.56 -9.38
CA ASN A 18 -7.82 0.33 -8.87
C ASN A 18 -8.11 -1.10 -8.36
N TRP A 19 -7.09 -1.95 -8.21
CA TRP A 19 -7.26 -3.23 -7.56
C TRP A 19 -7.35 -3.06 -6.04
N ARG A 20 -8.15 -3.89 -5.39
CA ARG A 20 -8.37 -3.90 -3.95
C ARG A 20 -8.22 -5.33 -3.45
N TYR A 21 -7.64 -5.46 -2.26
CA TYR A 21 -7.48 -6.77 -1.64
C TYR A 21 -8.69 -7.07 -0.74
N HIS A 22 -9.25 -8.27 -0.88
CA HIS A 22 -10.33 -8.77 -0.04
C HIS A 22 -9.73 -9.61 1.09
N LYS A 23 -9.85 -9.14 2.34
CA LYS A 23 -9.17 -9.73 3.50
C LYS A 23 -9.52 -11.21 3.73
N GLU A 24 -10.80 -11.54 3.65
CA GLU A 24 -11.28 -12.89 3.96
C GLU A 24 -11.04 -13.89 2.82
N LEU A 25 -11.19 -13.45 1.56
CA LEU A 25 -10.95 -14.31 0.39
C LEU A 25 -9.45 -14.47 0.10
N GLY A 26 -8.63 -13.50 0.52
CA GLY A 26 -7.22 -13.46 0.20
C GLY A 26 -6.93 -13.20 -1.28
N LEU A 27 -7.83 -12.49 -1.97
CA LEU A 27 -7.77 -12.27 -3.42
C LEU A 27 -7.83 -10.79 -3.77
N TRP A 28 -7.20 -10.45 -4.90
CA TRP A 28 -7.32 -9.14 -5.51
C TRP A 28 -8.54 -9.08 -6.42
N LEU A 29 -9.29 -7.99 -6.31
CA LEU A 29 -10.44 -7.70 -7.16
C LEU A 29 -10.43 -6.25 -7.66
N THR A 30 -11.05 -6.02 -8.81
CA THR A 30 -11.33 -4.67 -9.31
C THR A 30 -12.74 -4.62 -9.88
N LYS A 31 -13.29 -3.41 -10.01
CA LYS A 31 -14.56 -3.18 -10.69
C LYS A 31 -14.41 -3.55 -12.16
N GLU A 32 -15.40 -4.24 -12.73
CA GLU A 32 -15.39 -4.53 -14.16
C GLU A 32 -15.43 -3.21 -14.95
N THR A 33 -14.43 -3.01 -15.81
CA THR A 33 -14.35 -1.88 -16.74
C THR A 33 -14.39 -2.34 -18.20
N ASP A 34 -14.88 -1.47 -19.08
CA ASP A 34 -14.83 -1.66 -20.53
C ASP A 34 -13.44 -1.32 -21.11
N GLU A 35 -13.32 -1.39 -22.44
CA GLU A 35 -12.08 -1.06 -23.15
C GLU A 35 -11.60 0.39 -22.97
N ASN A 36 -12.49 1.30 -22.53
CA ASN A 36 -12.21 2.70 -22.24
C ASN A 36 -12.07 2.97 -20.74
N ASP A 37 -11.86 1.92 -19.93
CA ASP A 37 -11.75 1.96 -18.47
C ASP A 37 -13.00 2.51 -17.75
N ARG A 38 -14.17 2.42 -18.39
CA ARG A 38 -15.43 2.85 -17.76
C ARG A 38 -16.10 1.67 -17.10
N ALA A 39 -16.66 1.88 -15.91
CA ALA A 39 -17.44 0.86 -15.22
C ALA A 39 -18.57 0.33 -16.12
N THR A 40 -18.59 -0.99 -16.37
CA THR A 40 -19.60 -1.62 -17.24
C THR A 40 -20.98 -1.69 -16.60
N GLN A 41 -21.04 -1.58 -15.27
CA GLN A 41 -22.28 -1.64 -14.51
C GLN A 41 -22.33 -0.55 -13.44
N VAL A 42 -23.54 -0.10 -13.13
CA VAL A 42 -23.80 0.77 -11.98
C VAL A 42 -23.61 -0.02 -10.69
N PHE A 43 -22.56 0.30 -9.94
CA PHE A 43 -22.33 -0.23 -8.59
C PHE A 43 -23.34 0.38 -7.63
N ARG A 44 -24.14 -0.48 -6.99
CA ARG A 44 -25.14 -0.03 -6.00
C ARG A 44 -24.52 -0.10 -4.63
N ARG A 45 -24.31 1.07 -4.03
CA ARG A 45 -23.98 1.19 -2.61
C ARG A 45 -25.29 1.32 -1.83
N THR A 46 -25.56 0.36 -0.95
CA THR A 46 -26.71 0.44 -0.05
C THR A 46 -26.27 1.13 1.24
N THR A 47 -26.81 2.32 1.51
CA THR A 47 -26.48 3.11 2.72
C THR A 47 -26.83 2.39 4.01
N GLN A 48 -27.81 1.48 3.98
CA GLN A 48 -28.30 0.78 5.15
C GLN A 48 -27.26 -0.14 5.81
N ASN A 49 -26.36 -0.75 5.02
CA ASN A 49 -25.42 -1.78 5.52
C ASN A 49 -23.96 -1.58 5.04
N GLY A 50 -23.64 -0.46 4.36
CA GLY A 50 -22.30 -0.27 3.79
C GLY A 50 -21.90 -1.39 2.81
N MET A 51 -22.88 -2.03 2.17
CA MET A 51 -22.61 -3.08 1.18
C MET A 51 -22.55 -2.48 -0.22
N GLU A 52 -21.63 -2.99 -1.03
CA GLU A 52 -21.54 -2.71 -2.47
C GLU A 52 -21.86 -3.98 -3.25
N ARG A 53 -22.76 -3.85 -4.24
CA ARG A 53 -23.02 -4.89 -5.23
C ARG A 53 -22.65 -4.40 -6.63
N GLY A 54 -22.00 -5.28 -7.40
CA GLY A 54 -21.70 -5.05 -8.80
C GLY A 54 -20.95 -6.21 -9.44
N LEU A 55 -20.46 -5.99 -10.66
CA LEU A 55 -19.67 -6.94 -11.41
C LEU A 55 -18.18 -6.66 -11.17
N TYR A 56 -17.45 -7.67 -10.69
CA TYR A 56 -16.04 -7.55 -10.36
C TYR A 56 -15.20 -8.57 -11.12
N VAL A 57 -13.95 -8.22 -11.35
CA VAL A 57 -12.91 -9.11 -11.84
C VAL A 57 -12.06 -9.53 -10.66
N PHE A 58 -12.02 -10.84 -10.40
CA PHE A 58 -11.11 -11.44 -9.43
C PHE A 58 -9.90 -12.01 -10.15
N PHE A 59 -8.72 -11.88 -9.54
CA PHE A 59 -7.54 -12.60 -9.98
C PHE A 59 -7.36 -13.87 -9.14
N ASP A 60 -7.42 -15.02 -9.78
CA ASP A 60 -7.19 -16.32 -9.14
C ASP A 60 -5.71 -16.73 -9.34
N PRO A 61 -4.88 -16.73 -8.27
CA PRO A 61 -3.47 -17.10 -8.38
C PRO A 61 -3.25 -18.60 -8.57
N THR A 62 -4.23 -19.45 -8.25
CA THR A 62 -4.12 -20.91 -8.41
C THR A 62 -4.25 -21.31 -9.87
N THR A 63 -5.18 -20.68 -10.59
CA THR A 63 -5.41 -20.93 -12.03
C THR A 63 -4.72 -19.91 -12.93
N TRP A 64 -4.20 -18.82 -12.35
CA TRP A 64 -3.59 -17.69 -13.05
C TRP A 64 -4.54 -17.03 -14.06
N GLN A 65 -5.81 -16.87 -13.69
CA GLN A 65 -6.87 -16.35 -14.54
C GLN A 65 -7.61 -15.18 -13.90
N LYS A 66 -8.20 -14.33 -14.75
CA LYS A 66 -9.15 -13.29 -14.34
C LYS A 66 -10.56 -13.84 -14.48
N VAL A 67 -11.35 -13.78 -13.42
CA VAL A 67 -12.72 -14.31 -13.39
C VAL A 67 -13.70 -13.19 -13.09
N LYS A 68 -14.66 -12.99 -14.00
CA LYS A 68 -15.74 -12.01 -13.87
C LYS A 68 -16.89 -12.63 -13.08
N ARG A 69 -17.33 -11.97 -12.01
CA ARG A 69 -18.41 -12.46 -11.14
C ARG A 69 -19.22 -11.29 -10.58
N GLU A 70 -20.55 -11.45 -10.53
CA GLU A 70 -21.38 -10.54 -9.75
C GLU A 70 -21.15 -10.86 -8.27
N TRP A 71 -20.86 -9.83 -7.49
CA TRP A 71 -20.53 -10.00 -6.08
C TRP A 71 -21.16 -8.90 -5.24
N THR A 72 -21.42 -9.22 -3.97
CA THR A 72 -21.84 -8.25 -2.94
C THR A 72 -20.94 -8.41 -1.73
N PHE A 73 -20.28 -7.35 -1.29
CA PHE A 73 -19.43 -7.36 -0.10
C PHE A 73 -19.71 -6.13 0.79
N SER A 74 -19.39 -6.22 2.08
CA SER A 74 -19.31 -5.06 2.98
C SER A 74 -17.96 -4.36 2.80
N TRP A 75 -17.93 -3.03 2.84
CA TRP A 75 -16.68 -2.27 2.75
C TRP A 75 -15.65 -2.71 3.80
N ASP A 76 -16.11 -3.18 4.96
CA ASP A 76 -15.27 -3.71 6.03
C ASP A 76 -14.44 -4.94 5.62
N SER A 77 -14.84 -5.71 4.60
CA SER A 77 -14.09 -6.88 4.11
C SER A 77 -12.98 -6.51 3.11
N ILE A 78 -12.97 -5.28 2.61
CA ILE A 78 -11.91 -4.74 1.75
C ILE A 78 -10.82 -4.09 2.62
N GLU A 79 -9.57 -4.20 2.19
CA GLU A 79 -8.50 -3.42 2.79
C GLU A 79 -8.57 -1.96 2.34
N ASP A 80 -8.65 -1.06 3.31
CA ASP A 80 -8.29 0.34 3.11
C ASP A 80 -6.76 0.40 3.15
N MET A 81 -6.12 0.84 2.07
CA MET A 81 -4.66 0.88 2.00
C MET A 81 -4.16 1.89 3.04
N LEU A 82 -3.72 1.38 4.19
CA LEU A 82 -2.99 2.19 5.16
C LEU A 82 -1.76 2.80 4.45
N PRO A 83 -1.46 4.09 4.65
CA PRO A 83 -0.23 4.65 4.12
C PRO A 83 0.92 3.79 4.64
N ALA A 84 1.78 3.33 3.73
CA ALA A 84 2.88 2.42 4.03
C ALA A 84 3.53 2.79 5.37
N PRO A 85 3.69 1.84 6.31
CA PRO A 85 4.44 2.14 7.52
C PRO A 85 5.82 2.61 7.08
N SER A 86 6.14 3.87 7.38
CA SER A 86 7.48 4.40 7.22
C SER A 86 8.43 3.41 7.88
N GLN A 87 9.20 2.69 7.08
CA GLN A 87 10.19 1.73 7.56
C GLN A 87 11.08 2.47 8.56
N THR A 88 10.83 2.26 9.85
CA THR A 88 11.67 2.81 10.89
C THR A 88 12.86 1.87 10.95
N SER A 89 13.94 2.24 10.28
CA SER A 89 15.21 1.53 10.35
C SER A 89 15.69 1.56 11.80
N GLN A 90 15.37 0.55 12.60
CA GLN A 90 16.07 0.32 13.87
C GLN A 90 17.48 -0.17 13.53
N GLN A 91 18.41 0.76 13.43
CA GLN A 91 19.83 0.47 13.46
C GLN A 91 20.27 0.47 14.93
N GLN A 92 20.19 -0.69 15.60
CA GLN A 92 20.92 -0.92 16.85
C GLN A 92 22.38 -1.27 16.52
N GLY A 93 23.30 -0.42 16.94
CA GLY A 93 24.74 -0.61 16.87
C GLY A 93 25.45 0.34 17.84
N ILE A 94 25.79 -0.19 19.00
CA ILE A 94 26.43 0.44 20.16
C ILE A 94 27.73 1.16 19.74
N ASN A 95 27.93 2.41 20.16
CA ASN A 95 29.26 3.02 20.21
C ASN A 95 29.45 3.76 21.55
N MET A 96 30.14 3.07 22.46
CA MET A 96 30.71 3.64 23.67
C MET A 96 31.96 4.46 23.34
N ALA A 97 32.02 5.67 23.92
CA ALA A 97 33.19 6.46 24.32
C ALA A 97 34.47 6.43 23.47
N ASN A 98 34.85 7.61 22.95
CA ASN A 98 36.20 8.10 23.19
C ASN A 98 36.26 9.64 23.23
N THR A 99 36.74 10.14 24.35
CA THR A 99 37.05 11.53 24.68
C THR A 99 38.35 11.97 24.01
N ALA A 100 38.33 13.11 23.31
CA ALA A 100 39.51 13.97 23.17
C ALA A 100 39.08 15.41 22.82
N THR A 101 39.26 16.30 23.79
CA THR A 101 39.22 17.76 23.67
C THR A 101 40.19 18.29 22.60
N PRO A 102 39.90 19.45 22.00
CA PRO A 102 40.95 20.44 21.87
C PRO A 102 40.57 21.79 22.51
N THR A 103 41.40 22.15 23.48
CA THR A 103 41.60 23.46 24.09
C THR A 103 41.82 24.53 23.01
N GLY A 104 41.22 25.71 23.20
CA GLY A 104 41.25 26.80 22.22
C GLY A 104 42.54 27.61 22.19
N VAL A 105 42.58 28.60 21.29
CA VAL A 105 43.19 29.93 21.50
C VAL A 105 42.71 30.90 20.41
N ALA A 106 42.31 32.08 20.86
CA ALA A 106 41.97 33.24 20.03
C ALA A 106 43.22 33.84 19.36
N SER A 107 43.07 34.46 18.18
CA SER A 107 43.91 35.59 17.74
C SER A 107 43.35 36.35 16.53
N ARG A 108 42.91 37.58 16.82
CA ARG A 108 42.91 38.88 16.10
C ARG A 108 43.25 38.97 14.59
N GLY A 109 42.50 39.84 13.90
CA GLY A 109 42.95 40.72 12.80
C GLY A 109 42.18 40.53 11.49
N VAL A 110 41.87 41.51 10.63
CA VAL A 110 42.06 42.97 10.53
C VAL A 110 41.08 43.42 9.42
N MET A 111 40.52 44.63 9.53
CA MET A 111 39.78 45.33 8.47
C MET A 111 40.64 45.52 7.22
N ILE A 112 40.06 45.26 6.04
CA ILE A 112 40.18 46.16 4.88
C ILE A 112 38.82 46.24 4.18
#